data_AF-A0A354CP61-F1
#
_entry.id   AF-A0A354CP61-F1
#
_cell.length_a   1.000
_cell.length_b   1.000
_cell.length_c   1.000
_cell.angle_alpha   90.00
_cell.angle_beta   90.00
_cell.angle_gamma   90.00
#
_symmetry.space_group_name_H-M   'P 1'
#
loop_
_entity.id
_entity.type
_entity.pdbx_description
1 polymer ?
#
loop_
_entity_poly.entity_id
_entity_poly.type
_entity_poly.pdbx_seq_one_letter_code
_entity_poly.pdbx_strand_id
1 'polypeptide(L)'
;MLYYRLNDVKNGSVRFMKPSEARIFLNLEDEALKAYADMGEQFGGYVISRITAQQAEREREALEAERMRKAAVSRRREYIAKHGASIWCGYLLFAAEFLNRMPAAVSSDINIRTFRNADTSGITMPCVTVYASPSDYPGWYVARLFDLGHPFNVHIRRRTVEEIRADIIRKFPGMIPFAPGADDDSHIVETWV
;
A
#
# COMPACT_ATOMS: atom_id res chain seq x y z
N MET A 1 23.88 32.98 14.17
CA MET A 1 24.13 32.44 15.52
C MET A 1 24.87 31.11 15.38
N LEU A 2 25.91 30.87 16.19
CA LEU A 2 26.77 29.70 16.12
C LEU A 2 26.21 28.57 17.01
N TYR A 3 26.35 27.32 16.59
CA TYR A 3 25.97 26.13 17.37
C TYR A 3 27.10 25.10 17.35
N TYR A 4 27.12 24.24 18.38
CA TYR A 4 27.99 23.07 18.45
C TYR A 4 27.17 21.79 18.32
N ARG A 5 27.63 20.91 17.44
CA ARG A 5 27.17 19.53 17.26
C ARG A 5 28.09 18.62 18.08
N LEU A 6 27.54 17.94 19.07
CA LEU A 6 28.25 16.97 19.90
C LEU A 6 27.78 15.58 19.49
N ASN A 7 28.70 14.75 19.01
CA ASN A 7 28.42 13.36 18.67
C ASN A 7 29.05 12.42 19.70
N ASP A 8 28.22 11.70 20.44
CA ASP A 8 28.66 10.73 21.45
C ASP A 8 29.26 9.49 20.77
N VAL A 9 30.53 9.22 21.06
CA VAL A 9 31.27 8.11 20.44
C VAL A 9 30.76 6.75 20.90
N LYS A 10 30.11 6.65 22.07
CA LYS A 10 29.66 5.36 22.63
C LYS A 10 28.33 4.89 22.04
N ASN A 11 27.37 5.80 21.88
CA ASN A 11 26.00 5.46 21.46
C ASN A 11 25.58 6.12 20.14
N GLY A 12 26.45 6.95 19.55
CA GLY A 12 26.18 7.69 18.30
C GLY A 12 25.12 8.77 18.45
N SER A 13 24.76 9.17 19.68
CA SER A 13 23.76 10.19 19.91
C SER A 13 24.30 11.57 19.57
N VAL A 14 23.49 12.33 18.83
CA VAL A 14 23.85 13.67 18.40
C VAL A 14 23.06 14.68 19.23
N ARG A 15 23.77 15.69 19.74
CA ARG A 15 23.19 16.83 20.46
C ARG A 15 23.64 18.13 19.80
N PHE A 16 22.76 19.11 19.81
CA PHE A 16 23.04 20.44 19.27
C PHE A 16 22.87 21.45 20.39
N MET A 17 23.88 22.27 20.66
CA MET A 17 23.89 23.20 21.79
C MET A 17 24.37 24.58 21.36
N LYS A 18 23.86 25.62 22.04
CA LYS A 18 24.45 26.96 21.95
C LYS A 18 25.82 26.98 22.65
N PRO A 19 26.71 27.93 22.34
CA PRO A 19 28.02 28.04 22.98
C PRO A 19 27.96 28.05 24.51
N SER A 20 27.06 28.84 25.09
CA SER A 20 26.86 28.92 26.54
C SER A 20 26.42 27.60 27.17
N GLU A 21 25.59 26.83 26.46
CA GLU A 21 25.10 25.51 26.92
C GLU A 21 26.21 24.46 26.82
N ALA A 22 26.98 24.46 25.72
CA ALA A 22 28.08 23.53 25.50
C ALA A 22 29.21 23.73 26.51
N ARG A 23 29.53 24.99 26.86
CA ARG A 23 30.49 25.34 27.91
C ARG A 23 30.12 24.71 29.25
N ILE A 24 28.86 24.84 29.67
CA ILE A 24 28.36 24.28 30.92
C ILE A 24 28.37 22.75 30.86
N PHE A 25 27.91 22.18 29.74
CA PHE A 25 27.77 20.73 29.58
C PHE A 25 29.13 20.00 29.57
N LEU A 26 30.12 20.55 28.88
CA LEU A 26 31.46 19.96 28.77
C LEU A 26 32.43 20.47 29.84
N ASN A 27 32.02 21.46 30.64
CA ASN A 27 32.88 22.17 31.59
C ASN A 27 34.18 22.68 30.94
N LEU A 28 34.04 23.34 29.78
CA LEU A 28 35.14 23.84 28.95
C LEU A 28 34.99 25.33 28.68
N GLU A 29 36.07 26.10 28.83
CA GLU A 29 36.12 27.50 28.41
C GLU A 29 35.89 27.65 26.89
N ASP A 30 35.39 28.83 26.48
CA ASP A 30 34.97 29.10 25.09
C ASP A 30 36.12 28.92 24.08
N GLU A 31 37.35 29.25 24.48
CA GLU A 31 38.57 29.07 23.67
C GLU A 31 38.91 27.59 23.46
N ALA A 32 38.82 26.79 24.52
CA ALA A 32 39.06 25.35 24.46
C ALA A 32 37.98 24.67 23.61
N LEU A 33 36.71 25.05 23.80
CA LEU A 33 35.58 24.54 23.03
C LEU A 33 35.75 24.80 21.53
N LYS A 34 36.21 26.02 21.18
CA LYS A 34 36.51 26.38 19.80
C LYS A 34 37.69 25.56 19.25
N ALA A 35 38.76 25.39 20.02
CA ALA A 35 39.92 24.60 19.61
C ALA A 35 39.52 23.15 19.32
N TYR A 36 38.78 22.49 20.21
CA TYR A 36 38.31 21.12 19.97
C TYR A 36 37.38 21.01 18.75
N ALA A 37 36.52 22.00 18.54
CA ALA A 37 35.63 22.01 17.38
C ALA A 37 36.37 22.25 16.05
N ASP A 38 37.45 23.05 16.07
CA ASP A 38 38.28 23.33 14.89
C ASP A 38 39.24 22.15 14.59
N MET A 39 39.75 21.47 15.63
CA MET A 39 40.59 20.26 15.49
C MET A 39 39.77 19.02 15.13
N GLY A 40 38.48 18.97 15.49
CA GLY A 40 37.62 17.80 15.32
C GLY A 40 37.98 16.63 16.25
N GLU A 41 38.70 16.91 17.33
CA GLU A 41 39.13 15.88 18.29
C GLU A 41 38.05 15.55 19.33
N GLN A 42 38.19 14.38 19.93
CA GLN A 42 37.29 13.89 20.95
C GLN A 42 37.61 14.52 22.31
N PHE A 43 36.58 15.06 22.98
CA PHE A 43 36.65 15.48 24.37
C PHE A 43 35.56 14.77 25.19
N GLY A 44 35.95 14.12 26.29
CA GLY A 44 34.99 13.54 27.25
C GLY A 44 34.03 12.48 26.66
N GLY A 45 34.36 11.88 25.51
CA GLY A 45 33.49 10.93 24.81
C GLY A 45 32.70 11.54 23.64
N TYR A 46 32.86 12.82 23.34
CA TYR A 46 32.15 13.51 22.27
C TYR A 46 33.10 14.05 21.22
N VAL A 47 32.75 13.90 19.96
CA VAL A 47 33.35 14.67 18.86
C VAL A 47 32.56 15.97 18.72
N ILE A 48 33.25 17.10 18.80
CA ILE A 48 32.65 18.44 18.77
C ILE A 48 32.83 19.01 17.37
N SER A 49 31.76 19.54 16.79
CA SER A 49 31.82 20.20 15.48
C SER A 49 31.06 21.52 15.50
N ARG A 50 31.60 22.53 14.83
CA ARG A 50 30.97 23.85 14.72
C ARG A 50 30.00 23.88 13.54
N ILE A 51 28.76 24.27 13.78
CA ILE A 51 27.71 24.35 12.76
C ILE A 51 26.96 25.68 12.83
N THR A 52 26.31 26.04 11.73
CA THR A 52 25.42 27.21 11.68
C THR A 52 24.06 26.88 12.30
N ALA A 53 23.34 27.89 12.81
CA ALA A 53 21.98 27.70 13.34
C ALA A 53 21.02 27.04 12.32
N GLN A 54 21.08 27.44 11.05
CA GLN A 54 20.25 26.86 9.99
C GLN A 54 20.60 25.40 9.68
N GLN A 55 21.85 25.00 9.87
CA GLN A 55 22.24 23.58 9.75
C GLN A 55 21.79 22.78 10.98
N ALA A 56 21.89 23.37 12.18
CA ALA A 56 21.44 22.74 13.41
C ALA A 56 19.93 22.45 13.39
N GLU A 57 19.11 23.39 12.91
CA GLU A 57 17.66 23.20 12.77
C GLU A 57 17.32 22.09 11.78
N ARG A 58 17.93 22.11 10.59
CA ARG A 58 17.72 21.07 9.57
C ARG A 58 18.09 19.67 10.05
N GLU A 59 19.23 19.52 10.73
CA GLU A 59 19.62 18.22 11.28
C GLU A 59 18.73 17.78 12.44
N ARG A 60 18.24 18.72 13.27
CA ARG A 60 17.27 18.40 14.34
C ARG A 60 15.96 17.87 13.77
N GLU A 61 15.40 18.56 12.79
CA GLU A 61 14.16 18.13 12.11
C GLU A 61 14.33 16.75 11.45
N ALA A 62 15.48 16.52 10.79
CA ALA A 62 15.78 15.22 10.19
C ALA A 62 15.88 14.10 11.25
N LEU A 63 16.54 14.36 12.38
CA LEU A 63 16.67 13.40 13.49
C LEU A 63 15.31 13.10 14.13
N GLU A 64 14.46 14.11 14.29
CA GLU A 64 13.10 13.94 14.81
C GLU A 64 12.22 13.14 13.84
N ALA A 65 12.30 13.43 12.54
CA ALA A 65 11.61 12.66 11.52
C ALA A 65 12.05 11.19 11.50
N GLU A 66 13.36 10.92 11.65
CA GLU A 66 13.89 9.56 11.72
C GLU A 66 13.40 8.83 12.97
N ARG A 67 13.38 9.50 14.13
CA ARG A 67 12.82 8.94 15.38
C ARG A 67 11.34 8.61 15.24
N MET A 68 10.55 9.50 14.64
CA MET A 68 9.14 9.26 14.36
C MET A 68 8.92 8.07 13.43
N ARG A 69 9.74 7.95 12.37
CA ARG A 69 9.71 6.81 11.45
C ARG A 69 10.03 5.50 12.18
N LYS A 70 11.10 5.46 12.99
CA LYS A 70 11.47 4.28 13.79
C LYS A 70 10.37 3.90 14.79
N ALA A 71 9.78 4.88 15.47
CA ALA A 71 8.66 4.67 16.38
C ALA A 71 7.42 4.12 15.67
N ALA A 72 7.09 4.62 14.47
CA ALA A 72 6.00 4.10 13.66
C ALA A 72 6.21 2.63 13.24
N VAL A 73 7.43 2.27 12.82
CA VAL A 73 7.78 0.88 12.50
C VAL A 73 7.67 -0.02 13.73
N SER A 74 8.12 0.44 14.90
CA SER A 74 7.98 -0.30 16.16
C SER A 74 6.51 -0.55 16.52
N ARG A 75 5.66 0.49 16.45
CA ARG A 75 4.21 0.36 16.69
C ARG A 75 3.56 -0.62 15.72
N ARG A 76 3.95 -0.59 14.44
CA ARG A 76 3.46 -1.56 13.44
C ARG A 76 3.87 -2.99 13.79
N ARG A 77 5.12 -3.20 14.23
CA ARG A 77 5.60 -4.53 14.68
C ARG A 77 4.83 -5.02 15.90
N GLU A 78 4.60 -4.16 16.89
CA GLU A 78 3.84 -4.49 18.09
C GLU A 78 2.38 -4.84 17.77
N TYR A 79 1.75 -4.07 16.86
CA TYR A 79 0.42 -4.37 16.36
C TYR A 79 0.37 -5.73 15.66
N ILE A 80 1.34 -6.03 14.78
CA ILE A 80 1.44 -7.33 14.10
C ILE A 80 1.68 -8.46 15.11
N ALA A 81 2.50 -8.26 16.15
CA ALA A 81 2.71 -9.28 17.17
C ALA A 81 1.42 -9.57 17.95
N LYS A 82 0.65 -8.53 18.27
CA LYS A 82 -0.61 -8.65 19.04
C LYS A 82 -1.78 -9.18 18.21
N HIS A 83 -1.89 -8.78 16.95
CA HIS A 83 -3.07 -9.03 16.11
C HIS A 83 -2.77 -9.88 14.88
N GLY A 84 -1.51 -10.20 14.59
CA GLY A 84 -1.10 -10.94 13.41
C GLY A 84 -1.76 -12.31 13.31
N ALA A 85 -1.84 -13.05 14.42
CA ALA A 85 -2.50 -14.35 14.46
C ALA A 85 -4.00 -14.26 14.11
N SER A 86 -4.72 -13.26 14.62
CA SER A 86 -6.14 -13.05 14.28
C SER A 86 -6.34 -12.59 12.83
N ILE A 87 -5.44 -11.76 12.30
CA ILE A 87 -5.49 -11.32 10.90
C ILE A 87 -5.22 -12.49 9.96
N TRP A 88 -4.22 -13.32 10.27
CA TRP A 88 -3.91 -14.53 9.51
C TRP A 88 -5.00 -15.58 9.62
N CYS A 89 -5.60 -15.80 10.80
CA CYS A 89 -6.76 -16.70 10.94
C CYS A 89 -7.99 -16.20 10.19
N GLY A 90 -8.29 -14.89 10.22
CA GLY A 90 -9.38 -14.32 9.44
C GLY A 90 -9.18 -14.49 7.94
N TYR A 91 -7.95 -14.24 7.45
CA TYR A 91 -7.60 -14.48 6.06
C TYR A 91 -7.64 -15.97 5.70
N LEU A 92 -7.17 -16.87 6.57
CA LEU A 92 -7.22 -18.32 6.34
C LEU A 92 -8.65 -18.86 6.34
N LEU A 93 -9.52 -18.37 7.22
CA LEU A 93 -10.94 -18.74 7.23
C LEU A 93 -11.65 -18.21 5.99
N PHE A 94 -11.42 -16.94 5.62
CA PHE A 94 -11.90 -16.38 4.37
C PHE A 94 -11.39 -17.16 3.15
N ALA A 95 -10.09 -17.45 3.09
CA ALA A 95 -9.46 -18.23 2.03
C ALA A 95 -9.97 -19.68 2.01
N ALA A 96 -10.24 -20.29 3.16
CA ALA A 96 -10.79 -21.64 3.24
C ALA A 96 -12.25 -21.68 2.77
N GLU A 97 -13.09 -20.71 3.16
CA GLU A 97 -14.44 -20.57 2.59
C GLU A 97 -14.37 -20.27 1.08
N PHE A 98 -13.43 -19.43 0.65
CA PHE A 98 -13.25 -19.00 -0.74
C PHE A 98 -12.68 -20.10 -1.67
N LEU A 99 -11.70 -20.88 -1.21
CA LEU A 99 -11.05 -21.95 -1.96
C LEU A 99 -11.85 -23.26 -1.90
N ASN A 100 -12.59 -23.53 -0.82
CA ASN A 100 -13.49 -24.69 -0.75
C ASN A 100 -14.85 -24.43 -1.40
N ARG A 101 -15.13 -23.19 -1.83
CA ARG A 101 -16.20 -22.90 -2.80
C ARG A 101 -15.76 -23.40 -4.17
N MET A 102 -15.63 -24.72 -4.31
CA MET A 102 -15.52 -25.34 -5.61
C MET A 102 -16.75 -24.91 -6.42
N PRO A 103 -16.59 -24.44 -7.67
CA PRO A 103 -17.74 -24.30 -8.53
C PRO A 103 -18.42 -25.67 -8.58
N ALA A 104 -19.69 -25.74 -8.20
CA ALA A 104 -20.53 -26.85 -8.64
C ALA A 104 -20.29 -26.95 -10.14
N ALA A 105 -19.73 -28.06 -10.61
CA ALA A 105 -19.27 -28.26 -11.98
C ALA A 105 -20.23 -27.54 -12.93
N VAL A 106 -19.77 -26.42 -13.52
CA VAL A 106 -20.64 -25.57 -14.32
C VAL A 106 -21.08 -26.39 -15.52
N SER A 107 -22.35 -26.80 -15.44
CA SER A 107 -22.99 -27.83 -16.27
C SER A 107 -23.18 -27.42 -17.73
N SER A 108 -23.03 -26.14 -18.07
CA SER A 108 -22.93 -25.59 -19.43
C SER A 108 -23.00 -24.06 -19.34
N ASP A 109 -22.32 -23.36 -20.24
CA ASP A 109 -22.46 -21.91 -20.37
C ASP A 109 -23.88 -21.55 -20.83
N ILE A 110 -24.62 -20.84 -19.99
CA ILE A 110 -25.97 -20.38 -20.28
C ILE A 110 -25.89 -18.97 -20.87
N ASN A 111 -26.25 -18.87 -22.15
CA ASN A 111 -26.48 -17.56 -22.76
C ASN A 111 -27.85 -17.01 -22.32
N ILE A 112 -27.85 -15.88 -21.63
CA ILE A 112 -29.08 -15.17 -21.31
C ILE A 112 -29.19 -13.88 -22.13
N ARG A 113 -30.43 -13.43 -22.35
CA ARG A 113 -30.66 -12.18 -23.09
C ARG A 113 -30.17 -10.97 -22.32
N THR A 114 -30.33 -10.92 -21.00
CA THR A 114 -29.97 -9.78 -20.14
C THR A 114 -29.63 -10.24 -18.73
N PHE A 115 -28.67 -9.60 -18.06
CA PHE A 115 -28.31 -9.88 -16.67
C PHE A 115 -29.45 -9.64 -15.68
N ARG A 116 -30.52 -8.94 -16.05
CA ARG A 116 -31.75 -8.86 -15.23
C ARG A 116 -32.36 -10.23 -14.95
N ASN A 117 -32.19 -11.18 -15.86
CA ASN A 117 -32.72 -12.52 -15.74
C ASN A 117 -31.77 -13.46 -14.99
N ALA A 118 -30.57 -13.00 -14.64
CA ALA A 118 -29.64 -13.77 -13.83
C ALA A 118 -30.09 -13.75 -12.37
N ASP A 119 -30.19 -14.95 -11.77
CA ASP A 119 -30.27 -15.09 -10.33
C ASP A 119 -28.90 -14.76 -9.72
N THR A 120 -28.88 -13.72 -8.89
CA THR A 120 -27.67 -13.20 -8.24
C THR A 120 -27.76 -13.32 -6.72
N SER A 121 -28.76 -14.03 -6.19
CA SER A 121 -29.01 -14.14 -4.75
C SER A 121 -27.88 -14.81 -3.96
N GLY A 122 -27.11 -15.69 -4.61
CA GLY A 122 -25.96 -16.37 -4.03
C GLY A 122 -24.60 -15.72 -4.30
N ILE A 123 -24.55 -14.56 -4.96
CA ILE A 123 -23.29 -13.91 -5.32
C ILE A 123 -22.82 -13.03 -4.17
N THR A 124 -21.58 -13.20 -3.73
CA THR A 124 -20.97 -12.39 -2.67
C THR A 124 -20.49 -11.04 -3.19
N MET A 125 -19.76 -11.03 -4.31
CA MET A 125 -19.31 -9.81 -4.97
C MET A 125 -19.35 -10.02 -6.49
N PRO A 126 -20.35 -9.45 -7.20
CA PRO A 126 -20.43 -9.63 -8.64
C PRO A 126 -19.25 -8.93 -9.30
N CYS A 127 -18.66 -9.59 -10.29
CA CYS A 127 -17.70 -9.01 -11.23
C CYS A 127 -18.14 -9.36 -12.66
N VAL A 128 -18.09 -8.43 -13.60
CA VAL A 128 -18.44 -8.71 -15.00
C VAL A 128 -17.24 -8.42 -15.90
N THR A 129 -16.71 -9.44 -16.56
CA THR A 129 -15.60 -9.27 -17.52
C THR A 129 -16.15 -9.28 -18.94
N VAL A 130 -15.79 -8.28 -19.74
CA VAL A 130 -16.21 -8.12 -21.13
C VAL A 130 -15.07 -8.49 -22.06
N TYR A 131 -15.35 -9.41 -22.97
CA TYR A 131 -14.42 -9.93 -23.96
C TYR A 131 -14.82 -9.49 -25.37
N ALA A 132 -13.84 -9.10 -26.19
CA ALA A 132 -13.97 -8.85 -27.62
C ALA A 132 -13.53 -10.08 -28.40
N SER A 133 -14.48 -10.71 -29.09
CA SER A 133 -14.23 -11.85 -29.98
C SER A 133 -13.37 -12.96 -29.32
N PRO A 134 -13.74 -13.47 -28.13
CA PRO A 134 -13.00 -14.56 -27.51
C PRO A 134 -13.07 -15.83 -28.38
N SER A 135 -12.10 -16.74 -28.21
CA SER A 135 -11.93 -17.94 -29.06
C SER A 135 -13.17 -18.83 -29.15
N ASP A 136 -14.01 -18.86 -28.11
CA ASP A 136 -15.26 -19.63 -28.05
C ASP A 136 -16.45 -18.93 -28.71
N TYR A 137 -16.40 -17.60 -28.89
CA TYR A 137 -17.43 -16.81 -29.54
C TYR A 137 -16.83 -15.75 -30.50
N PRO A 138 -16.23 -16.17 -31.61
CA PRO A 138 -15.60 -15.26 -32.56
C PRO A 138 -16.61 -14.27 -33.15
N GLY A 139 -16.21 -13.00 -33.26
CA GLY A 139 -17.02 -11.91 -33.82
C GLY A 139 -18.13 -11.39 -32.91
N TRP A 140 -18.16 -11.79 -31.64
CA TRP A 140 -19.11 -11.30 -30.64
C TRP A 140 -18.39 -10.60 -29.49
N TYR A 141 -19.08 -9.65 -28.86
CA TYR A 141 -18.71 -9.23 -27.52
C TYR A 141 -19.45 -10.09 -26.51
N VAL A 142 -18.71 -10.60 -25.52
CA VAL A 142 -19.23 -11.53 -24.51
C VAL A 142 -18.98 -10.94 -23.14
N ALA A 143 -20.01 -10.81 -22.32
CA ALA A 143 -19.84 -10.44 -20.92
C ALA A 143 -20.15 -11.64 -20.05
N ARG A 144 -19.18 -12.06 -19.24
CA ARG A 144 -19.29 -13.18 -18.32
C ARG A 144 -19.40 -12.68 -16.89
N LEU A 145 -20.32 -13.24 -16.13
CA LEU A 145 -20.50 -12.92 -14.72
C LEU A 145 -19.59 -13.81 -13.87
N PHE A 146 -19.00 -13.22 -12.85
CA PHE A 146 -18.17 -13.88 -11.87
C PHE A 146 -18.66 -13.50 -10.46
N ASP A 147 -18.43 -14.40 -9.51
CA ASP A 147 -18.47 -14.08 -8.09
C ASP A 147 -17.03 -14.03 -7.58
N LEU A 148 -16.51 -12.83 -7.34
CA LEU A 148 -15.08 -12.58 -7.13
C LEU A 148 -14.24 -13.10 -8.31
N GLY A 149 -13.52 -14.22 -8.11
CA GLY A 149 -12.70 -14.89 -9.12
C GLY A 149 -13.32 -16.16 -9.70
N HIS A 150 -14.52 -16.54 -9.24
CA HIS A 150 -15.16 -17.79 -9.64
C HIS A 150 -16.12 -17.53 -10.81
N PRO A 151 -15.98 -18.23 -11.95
CA PRO A 151 -16.85 -18.04 -13.09
C PRO A 151 -18.27 -18.51 -12.76
N PHE A 152 -19.25 -17.65 -13.04
CA PHE A 152 -20.65 -18.04 -13.06
C PHE A 152 -20.98 -18.65 -14.43
N ASN A 153 -21.95 -19.54 -14.49
CA ASN A 153 -22.37 -20.21 -15.72
C ASN A 153 -23.19 -19.33 -16.67
N VAL A 154 -23.16 -18.01 -16.50
CA VAL A 154 -24.04 -17.07 -17.17
C VAL A 154 -23.20 -16.07 -17.96
N HIS A 155 -23.56 -15.90 -19.22
CA HIS A 155 -23.00 -14.85 -20.05
C HIS A 155 -24.06 -14.20 -20.94
N ILE A 156 -23.80 -12.97 -21.37
CA ILE A 156 -24.56 -12.30 -22.43
C ILE A 156 -23.67 -12.08 -23.65
N ARG A 157 -24.27 -12.03 -24.84
CA ARG A 157 -23.58 -11.70 -26.08
C ARG A 157 -24.24 -10.52 -26.77
N ARG A 158 -23.43 -9.65 -27.36
CA ARG A 158 -23.85 -8.44 -28.08
C ARG A 158 -22.96 -8.14 -29.26
N ARG A 159 -23.45 -7.26 -30.13
CA ARG A 159 -22.70 -6.80 -31.30
C ARG A 159 -21.75 -5.66 -30.95
N THR A 160 -22.03 -4.92 -29.89
CA THR A 160 -21.17 -3.83 -29.42
C THR A 160 -20.94 -3.89 -27.91
N VAL A 161 -19.88 -3.22 -27.46
CA VAL A 161 -19.54 -3.11 -26.03
C VAL A 161 -20.57 -2.26 -25.31
N GLU A 162 -21.08 -1.21 -25.96
CA GLU A 162 -22.05 -0.26 -25.38
C GLU A 162 -23.35 -0.96 -24.97
N GLU A 163 -23.81 -1.93 -25.76
CA GLU A 163 -24.98 -2.75 -25.44
C GLU A 163 -24.77 -3.59 -24.17
N ILE A 164 -23.54 -4.06 -23.95
CA ILE A 164 -23.14 -4.79 -22.74
C ILE A 164 -23.10 -3.84 -21.55
N ARG A 165 -22.42 -2.70 -21.67
CA ARG A 165 -22.33 -1.68 -20.61
C ARG A 165 -23.72 -1.25 -20.12
N ALA A 166 -24.64 -1.01 -21.06
CA ALA A 166 -26.01 -0.65 -20.73
C ALA A 166 -26.75 -1.77 -19.97
N ASP A 167 -26.44 -3.04 -20.23
CA ASP A 167 -27.02 -4.18 -19.53
C ASP A 167 -26.44 -4.36 -18.12
N ILE A 168 -25.11 -4.19 -17.99
CA ILE A 168 -24.40 -4.21 -16.71
C ILE A 168 -24.96 -3.11 -15.80
N ILE A 169 -24.98 -1.85 -16.24
CA ILE A 169 -25.49 -0.71 -15.46
C ILE A 169 -26.94 -0.93 -15.03
N ARG A 170 -27.77 -1.54 -15.88
CA ARG A 170 -29.18 -1.83 -15.57
C ARG A 170 -29.37 -2.88 -14.47
N LYS A 171 -28.43 -3.81 -14.29
CA LYS A 171 -28.48 -4.84 -13.24
C LYS A 171 -27.66 -4.43 -12.01
N PHE A 172 -26.54 -3.76 -12.23
CA PHE A 172 -25.54 -3.39 -11.23
C PHE A 172 -25.18 -1.89 -11.36
N PRO A 173 -26.06 -0.97 -10.92
CA PRO A 173 -25.91 0.46 -11.17
C PRO A 173 -24.71 1.14 -10.49
N GLY A 174 -24.06 0.46 -9.54
CA GLY A 174 -22.88 0.96 -8.82
C GLY A 174 -21.54 0.46 -9.34
N MET A 175 -21.53 -0.46 -10.32
CA MET A 175 -20.27 -0.99 -10.85
C MET A 175 -19.54 0.04 -11.72
N ILE A 176 -18.22 -0.02 -11.69
CA ILE A 176 -17.35 0.89 -12.44
C ILE A 176 -16.47 0.04 -13.39
N PRO A 177 -16.29 0.46 -14.67
CA PRO A 177 -15.40 -0.24 -15.58
C PRO A 177 -13.93 0.05 -15.26
N PHE A 178 -13.13 -1.00 -15.28
CA PHE A 178 -11.67 -0.98 -15.24
C PHE A 178 -11.12 -1.44 -16.58
N ALA A 179 -10.12 -0.74 -17.09
CA ALA A 179 -9.37 -1.15 -18.27
C ALA A 179 -8.53 -2.42 -17.96
N PRO A 180 -8.25 -3.26 -18.98
CA PRO A 180 -7.43 -4.45 -18.81
C PRO A 180 -6.02 -4.09 -18.35
N GLY A 181 -5.47 -4.92 -17.48
CA GLY A 181 -4.07 -4.91 -17.10
C GLY A 181 -3.16 -5.48 -18.18
N ALA A 182 -1.84 -5.32 -18.01
CA ALA A 182 -0.85 -5.83 -18.97
C ALA A 182 -0.78 -7.36 -19.04
N ASP A 183 -1.16 -8.04 -17.95
CA ASP A 183 -1.12 -9.50 -17.81
C ASP A 183 -2.49 -10.16 -18.06
N ASP A 184 -3.52 -9.38 -18.40
CA ASP A 184 -4.87 -9.89 -18.67
C ASP A 184 -4.94 -10.58 -20.05
N ASP A 185 -5.95 -11.42 -20.26
CA ASP A 185 -6.21 -12.03 -21.58
C ASP A 185 -6.43 -10.95 -22.64
N SER A 186 -5.79 -11.12 -23.81
CA SER A 186 -5.80 -10.13 -24.89
C SER A 186 -7.19 -9.79 -25.44
N HIS A 187 -8.19 -10.63 -25.20
CA HIS A 187 -9.57 -10.38 -25.61
C HIS A 187 -10.34 -9.56 -24.58
N ILE A 188 -9.83 -9.35 -23.36
CA ILE A 188 -10.52 -8.55 -22.34
C ILE A 188 -10.49 -7.07 -22.73
N VAL A 189 -11.68 -6.47 -22.77
CA VAL A 189 -11.87 -5.05 -23.06
C VAL A 189 -11.99 -4.24 -21.78
N GLU A 190 -12.69 -4.78 -20.79
CA GLU A 190 -12.93 -4.13 -19.50
C GLU A 190 -13.52 -5.12 -18.50
N THR A 191 -13.30 -4.81 -17.22
CA THR A 191 -13.87 -5.55 -16.09
C THR A 191 -14.64 -4.60 -15.19
N TRP A 192 -15.86 -4.95 -14.82
CA TRP A 192 -16.76 -4.17 -13.98
C TRP A 192 -16.80 -4.77 -12.58
N VAL A 193 -16.58 -3.94 -11.55
CA VAL A 193 -16.62 -4.28 -10.11
C VAL A 193 -17.41 -3.22 -9.36
#